data_AF-A0A1S9A7P1-F1
#
_entry.id   AF-A0A1S9A7P1-F1
#
_cell.length_a   1.000
_cell.length_b   1.000
_cell.length_c   1.000
_cell.angle_alpha   90.00
_cell.angle_beta   90.00
_cell.angle_gamma   90.00
#
_symmetry.space_group_name_H-M   'P 1'
#
loop_
_entity.id
_entity.type
_entity.pdbx_description
1 polymer ?
#
loop_
_entity_poly.entity_id
_entity_poly.type
_entity_poly.pdbx_seq_one_letter_code
_entity_poly.pdbx_strand_id
1 'polypeptide(L)'
;MDAPEVFALLDDAGAASEAGSRLYRGHAGTLRCMDAAGWPQLLADLQAALGRGLYAVPLLSYELGAHLQGLPARPLAGPLAQVLLFAECERMTAAQVAAWLASRSGAQEAAGVAGVANIAPNVDEAAFTEAIGRIRDYIAAGDTYQVNYTYRLRFEAFGPLVQLYSRLRARQPVPYGALVALPDGGALLSFSPELFVRHEGGKLLARPMKGTAPASGDDAIDAQQARALSEDSKNRAENLMIVDLLRNDLGRVARTGSVRVPALFEVTRYGAVLQMTSTVQAELRPDATLEQIFAALYPCGSITGAPKRRTMEIIHELEPDARGIYTGAIGWFDPPAPGAHQGFGDFCLSVPIRTLALEAPANGVRRGELGVGAGIVYDSDAAAEFAECRLKARFLTGLRNEFEVFETLRASWDDGPRHLDQHLDRIEASCAYFGLPFEREEARRMLLDACLSLPPGQLFRLRMAASHAHGLQLRSGPLAELREPVTVVLAPEPTSSHDLFLRHKTSIRSRYDAAWKAAEAHGAFDALFFNERGELTEGGRSNVFLRFGMLWFTPPLSSGVLPGVMRRVMLDAPAWHASERVITREMLAQAEDIVVCNALRGPLRAVLALDAS
;
A
#
# COMPACT_ATOMS: atom_id res chain seq x y z
N MET A 1 20.00 -16.06 0.67
CA MET A 1 18.66 -15.49 0.46
C MET A 1 18.33 -15.74 -0.99
N ASP A 2 17.33 -16.58 -1.26
CA ASP A 2 16.84 -16.80 -2.62
C ASP A 2 16.37 -15.47 -3.21
N ALA A 3 16.58 -15.27 -4.51
CA ALA A 3 16.09 -14.09 -5.20
C ALA A 3 14.57 -13.98 -5.01
N PRO A 4 14.02 -12.77 -4.80
CA PRO A 4 12.58 -12.59 -4.66
C PRO A 4 11.88 -13.13 -5.90
N GLU A 5 10.82 -13.91 -5.68
CA GLU A 5 10.05 -14.50 -6.77
C GLU A 5 9.38 -13.41 -7.62
N VAL A 6 9.62 -13.44 -8.93
CA VAL A 6 8.99 -12.54 -9.91
C VAL A 6 7.79 -13.25 -10.53
N PHE A 7 6.61 -12.65 -10.39
CA PHE A 7 5.36 -13.17 -10.94
C PHE A 7 4.38 -12.02 -11.21
N ALA A 8 3.36 -12.29 -12.03
CA ALA A 8 2.24 -11.38 -12.21
C ALA A 8 0.92 -12.15 -12.14
N LEU A 9 0.02 -11.74 -11.25
CA LEU A 9 -1.37 -12.17 -11.23
C LEU A 9 -2.22 -11.01 -11.76
N LEU A 10 -2.84 -11.17 -12.93
CA LEU A 10 -3.87 -10.27 -13.43
C LEU A 10 -5.23 -10.86 -13.04
N ASP A 11 -5.96 -10.17 -12.19
CA ASP A 11 -7.06 -10.71 -11.39
C ASP A 11 -8.39 -10.06 -11.80
N ASP A 12 -9.26 -10.88 -12.38
CA ASP A 12 -10.66 -10.55 -12.60
C ASP A 12 -11.48 -11.08 -11.42
N ALA A 13 -11.56 -10.27 -10.37
CA ALA A 13 -12.25 -10.63 -9.14
C ALA A 13 -13.79 -10.64 -9.29
N GLY A 14 -14.31 -10.10 -10.39
CA GLY A 14 -15.75 -10.02 -10.67
C GLY A 14 -16.31 -11.19 -11.48
N ALA A 15 -15.45 -11.99 -12.12
CA ALA A 15 -15.88 -13.14 -12.92
C ALA A 15 -16.38 -14.30 -12.04
N ALA A 16 -17.70 -14.53 -12.03
CA ALA A 16 -18.33 -15.53 -11.17
C ALA A 16 -17.99 -16.99 -11.53
N SER A 17 -17.72 -17.29 -12.81
CA SER A 17 -17.55 -18.68 -13.29
C SER A 17 -16.54 -18.87 -14.42
N GLU A 18 -16.07 -17.81 -15.07
CA GLU A 18 -15.09 -17.91 -16.16
C GLU A 18 -13.65 -17.79 -15.63
N ALA A 19 -12.71 -18.46 -16.30
CA ALA A 19 -11.27 -18.35 -16.01
C ALA A 19 -10.70 -17.05 -16.60
N GLY A 20 -11.18 -15.91 -16.10
CA GLY A 20 -10.82 -14.57 -16.57
C GLY A 20 -9.48 -14.05 -16.02
N SER A 21 -9.00 -14.62 -14.90
CA SER A 21 -7.73 -14.23 -14.29
C SER A 21 -6.55 -14.96 -14.94
N ARG A 22 -5.36 -14.37 -14.89
CA ARG A 22 -4.13 -14.89 -15.51
C ARG A 22 -2.97 -14.83 -14.52
N LEU A 23 -2.35 -15.97 -14.23
CA LEU A 23 -1.15 -16.08 -13.40
C LEU A 23 0.07 -16.38 -14.28
N TYR A 24 1.03 -15.47 -14.28
CA TYR A 24 2.28 -15.55 -15.03
C TYR A 24 3.44 -15.96 -14.13
N ARG A 25 4.19 -16.97 -14.57
CA ARG A 25 5.34 -17.55 -13.86
C ARG A 25 6.48 -17.88 -14.84
N GLY A 26 7.63 -18.26 -14.28
CA GLY A 26 8.83 -18.51 -15.08
C GLY A 26 9.32 -17.22 -15.75
N HIS A 27 9.67 -16.22 -14.93
CA HIS A 27 10.22 -14.94 -15.41
C HIS A 27 11.43 -15.19 -16.32
N ALA A 28 11.30 -14.81 -17.59
CA ALA A 28 12.27 -15.08 -18.64
C ALA A 28 13.13 -13.85 -18.98
N GLY A 29 12.77 -12.68 -18.45
CA GLY A 29 13.48 -11.42 -18.66
C GLY A 29 12.60 -10.19 -18.50
N THR A 30 13.22 -9.02 -18.55
CA THR A 30 12.53 -7.73 -18.45
C THR A 30 13.06 -6.76 -19.48
N LEU A 31 12.18 -6.23 -20.31
CA LEU A 31 12.49 -5.15 -21.25
C LEU A 31 12.25 -3.81 -20.55
N ARG A 32 13.10 -2.81 -20.80
CA ARG A 32 12.98 -1.47 -20.20
C ARG A 32 13.25 -0.39 -21.23
N CYS A 33 12.49 0.69 -21.13
CA CYS A 33 12.63 1.89 -21.92
C CYS A 33 12.77 3.06 -20.93
N MET A 34 13.94 3.70 -20.93
CA MET A 34 14.27 4.78 -20.00
C MET A 34 13.87 6.16 -20.56
N ASP A 35 13.81 6.27 -21.88
CA ASP A 35 13.48 7.50 -22.60
C ASP A 35 12.67 7.19 -23.88
N ALA A 36 12.12 8.23 -24.48
CA ALA A 36 11.29 8.13 -25.68
C ALA A 36 12.02 7.48 -26.88
N ALA A 37 13.35 7.65 -26.98
CA ALA A 37 14.12 7.13 -28.10
C ALA A 37 14.25 5.60 -28.04
N GLY A 38 14.23 5.02 -26.84
CA GLY A 38 14.22 3.56 -26.64
C GLY A 38 12.89 2.87 -26.96
N TRP A 39 11.79 3.62 -27.17
CA TRP A 39 10.45 3.05 -27.34
C TRP A 39 10.31 2.14 -28.59
N PRO A 40 10.74 2.54 -29.80
CA PRO A 40 10.66 1.66 -30.97
C PRO A 40 11.43 0.34 -30.79
N GLN A 41 12.61 0.40 -30.16
CA GLN A 41 13.39 -0.80 -29.89
C GLN A 41 12.70 -1.72 -28.89
N LEU A 42 12.11 -1.17 -27.82
CA LEU A 42 11.35 -1.97 -26.85
C LEU A 42 10.17 -2.70 -27.52
N LEU A 43 9.46 -2.04 -28.43
CA LEU A 43 8.37 -2.69 -29.19
C LEU A 43 8.87 -3.81 -30.10
N ALA A 44 10.01 -3.61 -30.78
CA ALA A 44 10.62 -4.65 -31.59
C ALA A 44 11.04 -5.87 -30.74
N ASP A 45 11.67 -5.62 -29.59
CA ASP A 45 12.09 -6.66 -28.65
C ASP A 45 10.90 -7.40 -28.04
N LEU A 46 9.81 -6.68 -27.75
CA LEU A 46 8.53 -7.27 -27.32
C LEU A 46 8.00 -8.23 -28.39
N GLN A 47 7.89 -7.79 -29.64
CA GLN A 47 7.40 -8.65 -30.73
C GLN A 47 8.31 -9.87 -30.94
N ALA A 48 9.63 -9.69 -30.85
CA ALA A 48 10.58 -10.79 -30.93
C ALA A 48 10.40 -11.79 -29.77
N ALA A 49 10.13 -11.31 -28.55
CA ALA A 49 9.85 -12.17 -27.41
C ALA A 49 8.52 -12.94 -27.57
N LEU A 50 7.45 -12.27 -28.00
CA LEU A 50 6.17 -12.90 -28.31
C LEU A 50 6.33 -13.96 -29.40
N GLY A 51 7.12 -13.68 -30.45
CA GLY A 51 7.43 -14.63 -31.52
C GLY A 51 8.19 -15.88 -31.05
N ARG A 52 8.90 -15.81 -29.90
CA ARG A 52 9.49 -16.98 -29.24
C ARG A 52 8.51 -17.74 -28.34
N GLY A 53 7.25 -17.33 -28.29
CA GLY A 53 6.22 -17.96 -27.46
C GLY A 53 6.18 -17.45 -26.01
N LEU A 54 6.91 -16.39 -25.68
CA LEU A 54 6.85 -15.78 -24.35
C LEU A 54 5.59 -14.91 -24.21
N TYR A 55 5.02 -14.89 -23.01
CA TYR A 55 3.97 -13.95 -22.63
C TYR A 55 4.58 -12.65 -22.12
N ALA A 56 3.88 -11.53 -22.31
CA ALA A 56 4.36 -10.23 -21.86
C ALA A 56 3.34 -9.50 -20.99
N VAL A 57 3.80 -8.96 -19.86
CA VAL A 57 3.03 -8.10 -18.95
C VAL A 57 3.64 -6.70 -18.99
N PRO A 58 3.09 -5.77 -19.79
CA PRO A 58 3.54 -4.38 -19.86
C PRO A 58 3.10 -3.58 -18.64
N LEU A 59 4.01 -2.73 -18.17
CA LEU A 59 3.84 -1.72 -17.13
C LEU A 59 4.32 -0.38 -17.73
N LEU A 60 3.39 0.45 -18.16
CA LEU A 60 3.69 1.68 -18.90
C LEU A 60 3.34 2.89 -18.04
N SER A 61 4.27 3.83 -17.91
CA SER A 61 4.03 5.09 -17.20
C SER A 61 3.16 6.04 -18.01
N TYR A 62 2.49 6.98 -17.34
CA TYR A 62 1.81 8.10 -17.98
C TYR A 62 2.77 8.96 -18.82
N GLU A 63 3.98 9.19 -18.32
CA GLU A 63 5.00 10.05 -18.94
C GLU A 63 5.47 9.53 -20.31
N LEU A 64 5.46 8.21 -20.54
CA LEU A 64 5.63 7.66 -21.89
C LEU A 64 4.63 8.29 -22.86
N GLY A 65 3.38 8.46 -22.43
CA GLY A 65 2.33 9.09 -23.23
C GLY A 65 2.63 10.55 -23.56
N ALA A 66 3.16 11.33 -22.60
CA ALA A 66 3.58 12.71 -22.86
C ALA A 66 4.69 12.76 -23.92
N HIS A 67 5.67 11.87 -23.83
CA HIS A 67 6.73 11.77 -24.82
C HIS A 67 6.22 11.37 -26.21
N LEU A 68 5.30 10.40 -26.32
CA LEU A 68 4.70 10.01 -27.60
C LEU A 68 3.90 11.13 -28.26
N GLN A 69 3.36 12.06 -27.46
CA GLN A 69 2.68 13.26 -27.96
C GLN A 69 3.66 14.42 -28.27
N GLY A 70 4.95 14.25 -28.00
CA GLY A 70 5.97 15.29 -28.17
C GLY A 70 5.82 16.43 -27.16
N LEU A 71 5.39 16.11 -25.94
CA LEU A 71 5.20 17.06 -24.84
C LEU A 71 6.27 16.88 -23.75
N PRO A 72 6.57 17.93 -22.96
CA PRO A 72 7.41 17.79 -21.78
C PRO A 72 6.75 16.84 -20.76
N ALA A 73 7.57 16.10 -20.03
CA ALA A 73 7.15 15.21 -18.97
C ALA A 73 7.92 15.52 -17.69
N ARG A 74 7.30 15.30 -16.52
CA ARG A 74 8.00 15.38 -15.24
C ARG A 74 8.99 14.21 -15.13
N PRO A 75 10.17 14.41 -14.53
CA PRO A 75 11.17 13.36 -14.41
C PRO A 75 10.64 12.20 -13.55
N LEU A 76 10.91 10.98 -13.98
CA LEU A 76 10.64 9.75 -13.24
C LEU A 76 11.95 9.15 -12.72
N ALA A 77 11.89 8.57 -11.52
CA ALA A 77 13.02 7.80 -10.97
C ALA A 77 13.20 6.42 -11.65
N GLY A 78 12.15 5.92 -12.32
CA GLY A 78 12.12 4.61 -12.98
C GLY A 78 11.96 4.69 -14.51
N PRO A 79 11.82 3.55 -15.19
CA PRO A 79 11.65 3.52 -16.65
C PRO A 79 10.29 4.10 -17.09
N LEU A 80 10.26 4.68 -18.29
CA LEU A 80 9.00 5.08 -18.96
C LEU A 80 8.12 3.87 -19.27
N ALA A 81 8.74 2.73 -19.61
CA ALA A 81 8.05 1.46 -19.79
C ALA A 81 8.91 0.29 -19.32
N GLN A 82 8.26 -0.67 -18.68
CA GLN A 82 8.84 -1.96 -18.31
C GLN A 82 7.92 -3.08 -18.79
N VAL A 83 8.47 -4.10 -19.43
CA VAL A 83 7.72 -5.28 -19.86
C VAL A 83 8.32 -6.52 -19.24
N LEU A 84 7.54 -7.21 -18.41
CA LEU A 84 7.94 -8.48 -17.82
C LEU A 84 7.61 -9.61 -18.79
N LEU A 85 8.59 -10.46 -19.08
CA LEU A 85 8.43 -11.62 -19.96
C LEU A 85 8.34 -12.89 -19.14
N PHE A 86 7.41 -13.77 -19.49
CA PHE A 86 7.12 -15.01 -18.77
C PHE A 86 7.01 -16.18 -19.74
N ALA A 87 7.53 -17.34 -19.31
CA ALA A 87 7.41 -18.59 -20.06
C ALA A 87 6.02 -19.23 -19.91
N GLU A 88 5.34 -18.96 -18.78
CA GLU A 88 4.10 -19.65 -18.40
C GLU A 88 2.97 -18.66 -18.11
N CYS A 89 1.76 -19.01 -18.55
CA CYS A 89 0.51 -18.32 -18.22
C CYS A 89 -0.57 -19.35 -17.89
N GLU A 90 -1.03 -19.36 -16.64
CA GLU A 90 -2.18 -20.17 -16.20
C GLU A 90 -3.43 -19.31 -16.14
N ARG A 91 -4.54 -19.77 -16.73
CA ARG A 91 -5.85 -19.11 -16.57
C ARG A 91 -6.55 -19.65 -15.32
N MET A 92 -7.10 -18.74 -14.53
CA MET A 92 -7.68 -19.05 -13.23
C MET A 92 -9.07 -18.44 -13.09
N THR A 93 -9.97 -19.20 -12.49
CA THR A 93 -11.25 -18.70 -11.95
C THR A 93 -11.02 -17.90 -10.68
N ALA A 94 -11.99 -17.07 -10.27
CA ALA A 94 -11.93 -16.32 -9.02
C ALA A 94 -11.71 -17.22 -7.79
N ALA A 95 -12.26 -18.44 -7.77
CA ALA A 95 -12.08 -19.40 -6.70
C ALA A 95 -10.64 -19.95 -6.64
N GLN A 96 -10.04 -20.25 -7.80
CA GLN A 96 -8.64 -20.68 -7.89
C GLN A 96 -7.69 -19.57 -7.45
N VAL A 97 -7.97 -18.31 -7.83
CA VAL A 97 -7.20 -17.15 -7.35
C VAL A 97 -7.27 -17.04 -5.82
N ALA A 98 -8.47 -17.14 -5.23
CA ALA A 98 -8.62 -17.12 -3.78
C ALA A 98 -7.83 -18.23 -3.09
N ALA A 99 -7.86 -19.45 -3.63
CA ALA A 99 -7.08 -20.58 -3.11
C ALA A 99 -5.56 -20.34 -3.21
N TRP A 100 -5.09 -19.76 -4.32
CA TRP A 100 -3.68 -19.42 -4.52
C TRP A 100 -3.20 -18.31 -3.58
N LEU A 101 -4.03 -17.28 -3.38
CA LEU A 101 -3.76 -16.23 -2.40
C LEU A 101 -3.71 -16.78 -0.98
N ALA A 102 -4.63 -17.68 -0.63
CA ALA A 102 -4.69 -18.31 0.69
C ALA A 102 -3.49 -19.22 0.96
N SER A 103 -3.07 -20.05 -0.01
CA SER A 103 -1.93 -20.95 0.15
C SER A 103 -0.62 -20.19 0.39
N ARG A 104 -0.43 -19.06 -0.29
CA ARG A 104 0.71 -18.17 -0.09
C ARG A 104 0.62 -17.37 1.20
N SER A 105 -0.59 -16.96 1.60
CA SER A 105 -0.80 -16.28 2.87
C SER A 105 -0.54 -17.21 4.05
N GLY A 106 -0.99 -18.47 4.02
CA GLY A 106 -0.76 -19.46 5.08
C GLY A 106 0.72 -19.83 5.24
N ALA A 107 1.45 -19.98 4.13
CA ALA A 107 2.91 -20.12 4.18
C ALA A 107 3.63 -18.89 4.78
N GLN A 108 2.98 -17.72 4.71
CA GLN A 108 3.46 -16.44 5.22
C GLN A 108 2.79 -16.02 6.55
N GLU A 109 1.90 -16.81 7.16
CA GLU A 109 1.26 -16.49 8.45
C GLU A 109 2.28 -16.46 9.58
N ALA A 110 3.35 -17.26 9.45
CA ALA A 110 4.52 -17.16 10.32
C ALA A 110 5.25 -15.79 10.22
N ALA A 111 5.01 -14.99 9.17
CA ALA A 111 5.68 -13.74 8.87
C ALA A 111 4.90 -12.47 9.30
N GLY A 112 3.76 -12.61 9.97
CA GLY A 112 3.07 -11.50 10.67
C GLY A 112 1.90 -10.86 9.92
N VAL A 113 1.42 -9.73 10.45
CA VAL A 113 0.25 -8.97 9.93
C VAL A 113 0.68 -8.05 8.79
N ALA A 114 -0.06 -8.04 7.69
CA ALA A 114 0.10 -7.07 6.60
C ALA A 114 -0.83 -5.86 6.73
N GLY A 115 -0.35 -4.67 6.40
CA GLY A 115 -1.14 -3.44 6.49
C GLY A 115 -0.41 -2.23 5.91
N VAL A 116 -0.98 -1.04 6.17
CA VAL A 116 -0.38 0.25 5.79
C VAL A 116 -0.34 1.19 6.99
N ALA A 117 0.62 2.11 6.95
CA ALA A 117 0.91 3.10 7.97
C ALA A 117 1.37 4.42 7.32
N ASN A 118 1.41 5.49 8.10
CA ASN A 118 2.01 6.78 7.77
C ASN A 118 1.51 7.36 6.43
N ILE A 119 0.19 7.33 6.22
CA ILE A 119 -0.42 7.81 4.99
C ILE A 119 -0.46 9.35 5.00
N ALA A 120 0.16 9.98 4.01
CA ALA A 120 0.19 11.43 3.86
C ALA A 120 -0.05 11.86 2.40
N PRO A 121 -0.94 12.84 2.15
CA PRO A 121 -1.08 13.45 0.83
C PRO A 121 0.08 14.41 0.53
N ASN A 122 0.48 14.51 -0.75
CA ASN A 122 1.42 15.55 -1.20
C ASN A 122 0.74 16.90 -1.53
N VAL A 123 -0.60 16.93 -1.57
CA VAL A 123 -1.42 18.12 -1.82
C VAL A 123 -2.52 18.17 -0.75
N ASP A 124 -2.61 19.28 -0.03
CA ASP A 124 -3.68 19.52 0.93
C ASP A 124 -4.94 20.10 0.26
N GLU A 125 -6.02 20.27 1.03
CA GLU A 125 -7.31 20.75 0.52
C GLU A 125 -7.24 22.18 -0.04
N ALA A 126 -6.38 23.03 0.53
CA ALA A 126 -6.21 24.41 0.08
C ALA A 126 -5.50 24.46 -1.28
N ALA A 127 -4.38 23.75 -1.43
CA ALA A 127 -3.64 23.65 -2.68
C ALA A 127 -4.48 22.94 -3.78
N PHE A 128 -5.27 21.93 -3.41
CA PHE A 128 -6.23 21.32 -4.34
C PHE A 128 -7.25 22.36 -4.84
N THR A 129 -7.84 23.13 -3.93
CA THR A 129 -8.83 24.17 -4.26
C THR A 129 -8.27 25.23 -5.20
N GLU A 130 -7.04 25.68 -4.95
CA GLU A 130 -6.34 26.62 -5.84
C GLU A 130 -6.17 26.04 -7.25
N ALA A 131 -5.70 24.79 -7.36
CA ALA A 131 -5.53 24.12 -8.65
C ALA A 131 -6.87 24.00 -9.41
N ILE A 132 -7.98 23.68 -8.72
CA ILE A 132 -9.31 23.65 -9.35
C ILE A 132 -9.72 25.03 -9.87
N GLY A 133 -9.43 26.10 -9.12
CA GLY A 133 -9.66 27.47 -9.59
C GLY A 133 -8.93 27.75 -10.90
N ARG A 134 -7.64 27.41 -10.98
CA ARG A 134 -6.83 27.59 -12.19
C ARG A 134 -7.34 26.76 -13.37
N ILE A 135 -7.81 25.53 -13.12
CA ILE A 135 -8.41 24.69 -14.17
C ILE A 135 -9.69 25.34 -14.71
N ARG A 136 -10.53 25.91 -13.84
CA ARG A 136 -11.74 26.60 -14.27
C ARG A 136 -11.42 27.82 -15.13
N ASP A 137 -10.34 28.55 -14.84
CA ASP A 137 -9.87 29.65 -15.68
C ASP A 137 -9.47 29.16 -17.08
N TYR A 138 -8.74 28.03 -17.17
CA TYR A 138 -8.41 27.41 -18.45
C TYR A 138 -9.64 26.97 -19.24
N ILE A 139 -10.64 26.38 -18.58
CA ILE A 139 -11.90 25.97 -19.22
C ILE A 139 -12.68 27.20 -19.69
N ALA A 140 -12.77 28.26 -18.88
CA ALA A 140 -13.43 29.51 -19.23
C ALA A 140 -12.79 30.21 -20.43
N ALA A 141 -11.46 30.11 -20.56
CA ALA A 141 -10.71 30.63 -21.70
C ALA A 141 -10.90 29.79 -22.98
N GLY A 142 -11.49 28.59 -22.89
CA GLY A 142 -11.66 27.67 -24.02
C GLY A 142 -10.44 26.83 -24.35
N ASP A 143 -9.44 26.77 -23.46
CA ASP A 143 -8.22 25.97 -23.68
C ASP A 143 -8.49 24.46 -23.58
N THR A 144 -9.48 24.08 -22.77
CA THR A 144 -9.85 22.69 -22.51
C THR A 144 -11.31 22.57 -22.04
N TYR A 145 -11.90 21.39 -22.20
CA TYR A 145 -13.25 21.07 -21.72
C TYR A 145 -13.22 20.35 -20.36
N GLN A 146 -12.15 19.60 -20.10
CA GLN A 146 -11.98 18.82 -18.87
C GLN A 146 -10.50 18.60 -18.60
N VAL A 147 -10.11 18.66 -17.33
CA VAL A 147 -8.78 18.28 -16.85
C VAL A 147 -8.92 17.23 -15.75
N ASN A 148 -8.34 16.05 -15.92
CA ASN A 148 -8.20 15.11 -14.82
C ASN A 148 -7.02 15.55 -13.94
N TYR A 149 -7.30 16.24 -12.83
CA TYR A 149 -6.30 16.71 -11.88
C TYR A 149 -6.03 15.64 -10.82
N THR A 150 -4.75 15.42 -10.51
CA THR A 150 -4.33 14.32 -9.64
C THR A 150 -3.27 14.73 -8.63
N TYR A 151 -3.26 14.03 -7.50
CA TYR A 151 -2.26 14.13 -6.44
C TYR A 151 -1.89 12.73 -5.94
N ARG A 152 -0.97 12.64 -4.97
CA ARG A 152 -0.43 11.37 -4.44
C ARG A 152 -0.71 11.24 -2.95
N LEU A 153 -1.04 10.02 -2.54
CA LEU A 153 -0.94 9.56 -1.16
C LEU A 153 0.32 8.71 -1.05
N ARG A 154 1.25 9.11 -0.17
CA ARG A 154 2.44 8.34 0.17
C ARG A 154 2.22 7.63 1.49
N PHE A 155 2.73 6.42 1.62
CA PHE A 155 2.50 5.58 2.80
C PHE A 155 3.61 4.53 2.95
N GLU A 156 3.59 3.81 4.06
CA GLU A 156 4.45 2.65 4.31
C GLU A 156 3.58 1.40 4.39
N ALA A 157 3.87 0.41 3.54
CA ALA A 157 3.25 -0.91 3.57
C ALA A 157 4.12 -1.90 4.33
N PHE A 158 3.53 -2.70 5.21
CA PHE A 158 4.24 -3.70 6.00
C PHE A 158 3.61 -5.08 5.85
N GLY A 159 4.38 -6.11 6.23
CA GLY A 159 4.00 -7.51 6.14
C GLY A 159 4.04 -8.09 4.71
N PRO A 160 3.49 -9.31 4.53
CA PRO A 160 3.55 -10.02 3.25
C PRO A 160 2.70 -9.38 2.14
N LEU A 161 3.26 -9.26 0.93
CA LEU A 161 2.61 -8.64 -0.23
C LEU A 161 1.28 -9.32 -0.62
N VAL A 162 1.26 -10.65 -0.64
CA VAL A 162 0.06 -11.43 -1.02
C VAL A 162 -1.07 -11.21 -0.02
N GLN A 163 -0.73 -11.13 1.27
CA GLN A 163 -1.70 -10.88 2.32
C GLN A 163 -2.24 -9.43 2.23
N LEU A 164 -1.38 -8.44 2.00
CA LEU A 164 -1.81 -7.05 1.76
C LEU A 164 -2.75 -6.95 0.55
N TYR A 165 -2.39 -7.58 -0.57
CA TYR A 165 -3.23 -7.63 -1.77
C TYR A 165 -4.59 -8.25 -1.47
N SER A 166 -4.62 -9.38 -0.77
CA SER A 166 -5.87 -10.09 -0.42
C SER A 166 -6.81 -9.21 0.42
N ARG A 167 -6.25 -8.50 1.42
CA ARG A 167 -7.03 -7.59 2.29
C ARG A 167 -7.62 -6.42 1.50
N LEU A 168 -6.84 -5.81 0.59
CA LEU A 168 -7.30 -4.71 -0.25
C LEU A 168 -8.28 -5.19 -1.33
N ARG A 169 -8.05 -6.36 -1.94
CA ARG A 169 -8.92 -7.01 -2.92
C ARG A 169 -10.32 -7.25 -2.36
N ALA A 170 -10.43 -7.71 -1.12
CA ALA A 170 -11.71 -7.91 -0.45
C ALA A 170 -12.52 -6.60 -0.30
N ARG A 171 -11.83 -5.46 -0.20
CA ARG A 171 -12.46 -4.12 -0.08
C ARG A 171 -12.80 -3.51 -1.44
N GLN A 172 -12.11 -3.91 -2.50
CA GLN A 172 -12.21 -3.33 -3.83
C GLN A 172 -12.11 -4.41 -4.92
N PRO A 173 -13.10 -5.32 -5.04
CA PRO A 173 -13.11 -6.31 -6.12
C PRO A 173 -13.33 -5.60 -7.47
N VAL A 174 -12.51 -5.93 -8.46
CA VAL A 174 -12.52 -5.28 -9.78
C VAL A 174 -12.19 -6.27 -10.92
N PRO A 175 -12.59 -5.97 -12.17
CA PRO A 175 -12.30 -6.82 -13.33
C PRO A 175 -10.85 -6.75 -13.84
N TYR A 176 -10.08 -5.73 -13.49
CA TYR A 176 -8.71 -5.55 -13.97
C TYR A 176 -7.70 -5.33 -12.83
N GLY A 177 -7.83 -6.15 -11.79
CA GLY A 177 -6.88 -6.19 -10.68
C GLY A 177 -5.51 -6.70 -11.12
N ALA A 178 -4.45 -6.34 -10.38
CA ALA A 178 -3.13 -6.89 -10.61
C ALA A 178 -2.31 -6.98 -9.32
N LEU A 179 -1.62 -8.10 -9.12
CA LEU A 179 -0.55 -8.27 -8.14
C LEU A 179 0.72 -8.66 -8.90
N VAL A 180 1.66 -7.73 -8.99
CA VAL A 180 2.91 -7.91 -9.76
C VAL A 180 4.10 -7.75 -8.81
N ALA A 181 4.88 -8.81 -8.64
CA ALA A 181 6.17 -8.76 -7.94
C ALA A 181 7.28 -8.49 -8.94
N LEU A 182 8.11 -7.47 -8.70
CA LEU A 182 9.11 -6.98 -9.64
C LEU A 182 10.51 -7.55 -9.34
N PRO A 183 11.39 -7.66 -10.36
CA PRO A 183 12.75 -8.18 -10.18
C PRO A 183 13.64 -7.40 -9.21
N ASP A 184 13.36 -6.12 -8.99
CA ASP A 184 14.08 -5.26 -8.05
C ASP A 184 13.57 -5.35 -6.60
N GLY A 185 12.58 -6.23 -6.34
CA GLY A 185 11.94 -6.39 -5.05
C GLY A 185 10.76 -5.46 -4.79
N GLY A 186 10.47 -4.53 -5.71
CA GLY A 186 9.26 -3.71 -5.70
C GLY A 186 8.00 -4.50 -6.09
N ALA A 187 6.85 -3.86 -6.02
CA ALA A 187 5.58 -4.48 -6.41
C ALA A 187 4.53 -3.46 -6.90
N LEU A 188 3.57 -3.93 -7.68
CA LEU A 188 2.36 -3.20 -8.05
C LEU A 188 1.12 -3.95 -7.56
N LEU A 189 0.24 -3.24 -6.83
CA LEU A 189 -1.07 -3.74 -6.42
C LEU A 189 -2.15 -2.88 -7.06
N SER A 190 -2.72 -3.33 -8.18
CA SER A 190 -3.75 -2.62 -8.91
C SER A 190 -5.14 -3.13 -8.56
N PHE A 191 -6.08 -2.21 -8.35
CA PHE A 191 -7.51 -2.46 -8.17
C PHE A 191 -8.32 -1.65 -9.19
N SER A 192 -7.89 -1.71 -10.44
CA SER A 192 -8.50 -0.94 -11.53
C SER A 192 -9.82 -1.55 -12.03
N PRO A 193 -10.89 -0.75 -12.12
CA PRO A 193 -12.12 -1.14 -12.79
C PRO A 193 -12.13 -0.84 -14.29
N GLU A 194 -11.16 -0.08 -14.81
CA GLU A 194 -11.26 0.57 -16.11
C GLU A 194 -10.43 -0.12 -17.19
N LEU A 195 -11.10 -0.52 -18.27
CA LEU A 195 -10.46 -1.01 -19.48
C LEU A 195 -9.87 0.16 -20.27
N PHE A 196 -8.57 0.13 -20.55
CA PHE A 196 -7.98 1.05 -21.53
C PHE A 196 -8.33 0.58 -22.95
N VAL A 197 -7.85 -0.60 -23.34
CA VAL A 197 -8.13 -1.20 -24.64
C VAL A 197 -7.96 -2.71 -24.59
N ARG A 198 -8.82 -3.44 -25.27
CA ARG A 198 -8.67 -4.88 -25.54
C ARG A 198 -8.63 -5.12 -27.04
N HIS A 199 -7.71 -5.97 -27.47
CA HIS A 199 -7.65 -6.53 -28.80
C HIS A 199 -7.98 -8.02 -28.72
N GLU A 200 -8.96 -8.44 -29.50
CA GLU A 200 -9.36 -9.85 -29.62
C GLU A 200 -9.73 -10.15 -31.07
N GLY A 201 -8.97 -11.05 -31.72
CA GLY A 201 -9.27 -11.52 -33.06
C GLY A 201 -9.37 -10.42 -34.12
N GLY A 202 -8.55 -9.36 -34.02
CA GLY A 202 -8.57 -8.22 -34.94
C GLY A 202 -9.53 -7.10 -34.55
N LYS A 203 -10.27 -7.24 -33.44
CA LYS A 203 -11.22 -6.23 -32.95
C LYS A 203 -10.64 -5.48 -31.76
N LEU A 204 -10.64 -4.15 -31.83
CA LEU A 204 -10.36 -3.28 -30.70
C LEU A 204 -11.65 -2.94 -29.95
N LEU A 205 -11.56 -2.94 -28.62
CA LEU A 205 -12.64 -2.61 -27.70
C LEU A 205 -12.12 -1.64 -26.63
N ALA A 206 -12.84 -0.55 -26.42
CA ALA A 206 -12.65 0.35 -25.29
C ALA A 206 -14.00 0.54 -24.57
N ARG A 207 -13.97 0.65 -23.24
CA ARG A 207 -15.18 0.78 -22.42
C ARG A 207 -15.04 1.92 -21.41
N PRO A 208 -15.20 3.19 -21.83
CA PRO A 208 -15.20 4.32 -20.91
C PRO A 208 -16.30 4.18 -19.88
N MET A 209 -15.98 4.56 -18.64
CA MET A 209 -16.87 4.50 -17.50
C MET A 209 -17.02 5.89 -16.86
N LYS A 210 -18.25 6.34 -16.66
CA LYS A 210 -18.57 7.61 -15.97
C LYS A 210 -19.92 7.49 -15.32
N GLY A 211 -20.06 7.99 -14.09
CA GLY A 211 -21.26 7.83 -13.28
C GLY A 211 -21.28 6.50 -12.51
N THR A 212 -21.40 6.60 -11.19
CA THR A 212 -21.47 5.45 -10.28
C THR A 212 -22.57 5.72 -9.26
N ALA A 213 -23.41 4.72 -9.00
CA ALA A 213 -24.40 4.75 -7.93
C ALA A 213 -24.19 3.55 -7.00
N PRO A 214 -24.50 3.65 -5.69
CA PRO A 214 -24.49 2.48 -4.82
C PRO A 214 -25.57 1.49 -5.28
N ALA A 215 -25.25 0.20 -5.32
CA ALA A 215 -26.26 -0.83 -5.47
C ALA A 215 -26.89 -1.10 -4.09
N SER A 216 -28.22 -1.11 -4.04
CA SER A 216 -29.01 -1.41 -2.84
C SER A 216 -29.05 -2.90 -2.51
N GLY A 217 -28.84 -3.77 -3.52
CA GLY A 217 -29.02 -5.20 -3.38
C GLY A 217 -30.45 -5.69 -3.65
N ASP A 218 -31.38 -4.77 -3.87
CA ASP A 218 -32.74 -5.03 -4.33
C ASP A 218 -32.84 -4.73 -5.83
N ASP A 219 -33.25 -5.71 -6.63
CA ASP A 219 -33.25 -5.59 -8.09
C ASP A 219 -34.19 -4.50 -8.62
N ALA A 220 -35.31 -4.22 -7.94
CA ALA A 220 -36.26 -3.20 -8.36
C ALA A 220 -35.73 -1.79 -8.07
N ILE A 221 -35.13 -1.60 -6.88
CA ILE A 221 -34.49 -0.34 -6.50
C ILE A 221 -33.25 -0.11 -7.39
N ASP A 222 -32.45 -1.13 -7.61
CA ASP A 222 -31.25 -1.05 -8.47
C ASP A 222 -31.64 -0.74 -9.91
N ALA A 223 -32.73 -1.31 -10.44
CA ALA A 223 -33.23 -0.97 -11.77
C ALA A 223 -33.68 0.50 -11.86
N GLN A 224 -34.33 1.04 -10.82
CA GLN A 224 -34.72 2.45 -10.78
C GLN A 224 -33.49 3.36 -10.70
N GLN A 225 -32.52 3.03 -9.85
CA GLN A 225 -31.27 3.78 -9.70
C GLN A 225 -30.42 3.72 -10.97
N ALA A 226 -30.36 2.55 -11.62
CA ALA A 226 -29.67 2.38 -12.89
C ALA A 226 -30.29 3.26 -13.97
N ARG A 227 -31.63 3.34 -14.02
CA ARG A 227 -32.33 4.23 -14.94
C ARG A 227 -32.08 5.71 -14.63
N ALA A 228 -32.11 6.09 -13.35
CA ALA A 228 -31.81 7.47 -12.95
C ALA A 228 -30.36 7.86 -13.34
N LEU A 229 -29.41 6.95 -13.15
CA LEU A 229 -28.01 7.18 -13.52
C LEU A 229 -27.81 7.26 -15.04
N SER A 230 -28.49 6.40 -15.81
CA SER A 230 -28.40 6.42 -17.27
C SER A 230 -29.10 7.61 -17.91
N GLU A 231 -30.08 8.21 -17.23
CA GLU A 231 -30.81 9.40 -17.66
C GLU A 231 -30.16 10.71 -17.15
N ASP A 232 -29.21 10.65 -16.21
CA ASP A 232 -28.55 11.83 -15.64
C ASP A 232 -27.77 12.63 -16.69
N SER A 233 -28.19 13.89 -16.87
CA SER A 233 -27.68 14.75 -17.94
C SER A 233 -26.18 15.05 -17.83
N LYS A 234 -25.66 15.23 -16.61
CA LYS A 234 -24.23 15.52 -16.37
C LYS A 234 -23.38 14.31 -16.72
N ASN A 235 -23.68 13.15 -16.14
CA ASN A 235 -22.94 11.92 -16.36
C ASN A 235 -22.98 11.50 -17.85
N ARG A 236 -24.12 11.66 -18.54
CA ARG A 236 -24.22 11.39 -19.98
C ARG A 236 -23.34 12.31 -20.81
N ALA A 237 -23.31 13.62 -20.49
CA ALA A 237 -22.49 14.58 -21.21
C ALA A 237 -21.00 14.26 -21.09
N GLU A 238 -20.53 13.99 -19.86
CA GLU A 238 -19.14 13.57 -19.61
C GLU A 238 -18.80 12.26 -20.33
N ASN A 239 -19.68 11.26 -20.23
CA ASN A 239 -19.45 9.97 -20.88
C ASN A 239 -19.41 10.10 -22.42
N LEU A 240 -20.34 10.85 -23.01
CA LEU A 240 -20.40 11.06 -24.46
C LEU A 240 -19.14 11.76 -24.98
N MET A 241 -18.64 12.77 -24.27
CA MET A 241 -17.39 13.44 -24.62
C MET A 241 -16.22 12.43 -24.68
N ILE A 242 -16.11 11.53 -23.70
CA ILE A 242 -15.08 10.49 -23.68
C ILE A 242 -15.30 9.47 -24.81
N VAL A 243 -16.54 9.09 -25.10
CA VAL A 243 -16.87 8.20 -26.22
C VAL A 243 -16.40 8.80 -27.54
N ASP A 244 -16.64 10.09 -27.78
CA ASP A 244 -16.20 10.75 -29.01
C ASP A 244 -14.68 10.85 -29.13
N LEU A 245 -13.99 11.12 -28.01
CA LEU A 245 -12.54 11.06 -27.95
C LEU A 245 -12.01 9.67 -28.32
N LEU A 246 -12.58 8.60 -27.74
CA LEU A 246 -12.14 7.22 -28.02
C LEU A 246 -12.51 6.76 -29.43
N ARG A 247 -13.63 7.23 -30.00
CA ARG A 247 -13.97 7.00 -31.41
C ARG A 247 -12.93 7.61 -32.34
N ASN A 248 -12.49 8.84 -32.04
CA ASN A 248 -11.43 9.51 -32.80
C ASN A 248 -10.11 8.74 -32.71
N ASP A 249 -9.71 8.37 -31.49
CA ASP A 249 -8.48 7.65 -31.22
C ASP A 249 -8.44 6.29 -31.93
N LEU A 250 -9.50 5.48 -31.80
CA LEU A 250 -9.63 4.19 -32.49
C LEU A 250 -9.69 4.35 -34.02
N GLY A 251 -10.35 5.40 -34.51
CA GLY A 251 -10.46 5.68 -35.94
C GLY A 251 -9.11 5.84 -36.65
N ARG A 252 -8.05 6.25 -35.93
CA ARG A 252 -6.70 6.40 -36.49
C ARG A 252 -6.02 5.08 -36.86
N VAL A 253 -6.43 3.97 -36.26
CA VAL A 253 -5.86 2.62 -36.49
C VAL A 253 -6.88 1.60 -36.98
N ALA A 254 -8.14 1.99 -37.06
CA ALA A 254 -9.24 1.16 -37.52
C ALA A 254 -9.33 1.09 -39.06
N ARG A 255 -9.95 0.00 -39.56
CA ARG A 255 -10.47 -0.04 -40.93
C ARG A 255 -11.52 1.05 -41.10
N THR A 256 -11.46 1.78 -42.21
CA THR A 256 -12.38 2.87 -42.53
C THR A 256 -13.82 2.42 -42.39
N GLY A 257 -14.61 3.17 -41.62
CA GLY A 257 -16.02 2.88 -41.40
C GLY A 257 -16.32 1.69 -40.49
N SER A 258 -15.34 1.11 -39.77
CA SER A 258 -15.57 0.01 -38.81
C SER A 258 -15.85 0.46 -37.37
N VAL A 259 -15.57 1.74 -37.03
CA VAL A 259 -15.82 2.28 -35.69
C VAL A 259 -17.32 2.29 -35.38
N ARG A 260 -17.72 1.66 -34.28
CA ARG A 260 -19.12 1.52 -33.83
C ARG A 260 -19.23 1.75 -32.32
N VAL A 261 -20.40 2.21 -31.89
CA VAL A 261 -20.78 2.34 -30.48
C VAL A 261 -22.01 1.46 -30.23
N PRO A 262 -21.83 0.13 -30.04
CA PRO A 262 -22.96 -0.79 -29.93
C PRO A 262 -23.81 -0.58 -28.67
N ALA A 263 -23.23 -0.02 -27.61
CA ALA A 263 -23.92 0.26 -26.35
C ALA A 263 -23.46 1.62 -25.83
N LEU A 264 -24.42 2.46 -25.44
CA LEU A 264 -24.17 3.80 -24.91
C LEU A 264 -24.98 3.97 -23.63
N PHE A 265 -24.34 4.45 -22.56
CA PHE A 265 -24.95 4.68 -21.25
C PHE A 265 -25.54 3.39 -20.61
N GLU A 266 -24.92 2.25 -20.87
CA GLU A 266 -25.31 0.97 -20.28
C GLU A 266 -24.89 0.93 -18.81
N VAL A 267 -25.84 0.69 -17.92
CA VAL A 267 -25.57 0.59 -16.49
C VAL A 267 -25.52 -0.87 -16.09
N THR A 268 -24.34 -1.32 -15.64
CA THR A 268 -24.10 -2.68 -15.19
C THR A 268 -23.80 -2.68 -13.69
N ARG A 269 -24.33 -3.68 -12.98
CA ARG A 269 -23.99 -3.90 -11.57
C ARG A 269 -22.64 -4.60 -11.46
N TYR A 270 -21.72 -4.01 -10.70
CA TYR A 270 -20.45 -4.60 -10.30
C TYR A 270 -20.42 -4.70 -8.78
N GLY A 271 -20.84 -5.85 -8.24
CA GLY A 271 -20.92 -6.08 -6.81
C GLY A 271 -21.86 -5.10 -6.10
N ALA A 272 -21.28 -4.19 -5.32
CA ALA A 272 -22.00 -3.20 -4.50
C ALA A 272 -22.23 -1.84 -5.21
N VAL A 273 -21.90 -1.72 -6.50
CA VAL A 273 -22.11 -0.48 -7.27
C VAL A 273 -22.79 -0.74 -8.61
N LEU A 274 -23.55 0.24 -9.06
CA LEU A 274 -24.04 0.38 -10.42
C LEU A 274 -23.09 1.31 -11.17
N GLN A 275 -22.60 0.87 -12.33
CA GLN A 275 -21.63 1.60 -13.12
C GLN A 275 -22.17 1.84 -14.52
N MET A 276 -22.23 3.11 -14.92
CA MET A 276 -22.54 3.44 -16.31
C MET A 276 -21.28 3.34 -17.17
N THR A 277 -21.41 2.65 -18.30
CA THR A 277 -20.37 2.42 -19.29
C THR A 277 -20.91 2.63 -20.71
N SER A 278 -20.00 2.92 -21.63
CA SER A 278 -20.29 2.92 -23.06
C SER A 278 -19.27 2.06 -23.75
N THR A 279 -19.66 1.32 -24.80
CA THR A 279 -18.75 0.43 -25.52
C THR A 279 -18.41 1.05 -26.87
N VAL A 280 -17.12 1.25 -27.14
CA VAL A 280 -16.61 1.67 -28.46
C VAL A 280 -15.79 0.52 -29.03
N GLN A 281 -16.06 0.14 -30.27
CA GLN A 281 -15.35 -0.95 -30.93
C GLN A 281 -14.95 -0.58 -32.35
N ALA A 282 -13.87 -1.18 -32.85
CA ALA A 282 -13.42 -1.02 -34.23
C ALA A 282 -12.67 -2.27 -34.72
N GLU A 283 -12.65 -2.49 -36.03
CA GLU A 283 -11.78 -3.51 -36.63
C GLU A 283 -10.40 -2.90 -36.86
N LEU A 284 -9.36 -3.50 -36.32
CA LEU A 284 -7.97 -3.08 -36.52
C LEU A 284 -7.59 -3.25 -38.00
N ARG A 285 -6.84 -2.30 -38.57
CA ARG A 285 -6.31 -2.50 -39.92
C ARG A 285 -5.31 -3.67 -39.94
N PRO A 286 -5.27 -4.49 -41.00
CA PRO A 286 -4.34 -5.61 -41.09
C PRO A 286 -2.86 -5.22 -40.98
N ASP A 287 -2.51 -4.00 -41.43
CA ASP A 287 -1.16 -3.45 -41.47
C ASP A 287 -0.80 -2.59 -40.24
N ALA A 288 -1.69 -2.47 -39.26
CA ALA A 288 -1.45 -1.65 -38.08
C ALA A 288 -0.32 -2.24 -37.21
N THR A 289 0.68 -1.42 -36.90
CA THR A 289 1.79 -1.80 -36.00
C THR A 289 1.47 -1.44 -34.55
N LEU A 290 2.15 -2.07 -33.58
CA LEU A 290 2.02 -1.69 -32.16
C LEU A 290 2.37 -0.21 -31.95
N GLU A 291 3.37 0.30 -32.65
CA GLU A 291 3.76 1.70 -32.59
C GLU A 291 2.61 2.63 -33.00
N GLN A 292 1.93 2.32 -34.10
CA GLN A 292 0.75 3.08 -34.54
C GLN A 292 -0.42 2.98 -33.55
N ILE A 293 -0.62 1.80 -32.95
CA ILE A 293 -1.66 1.59 -31.93
C ILE A 293 -1.38 2.47 -30.71
N PHE A 294 -0.16 2.44 -30.15
CA PHE A 294 0.20 3.25 -28.99
C PHE A 294 0.20 4.75 -29.30
N ALA A 295 0.72 5.17 -30.47
CA ALA A 295 0.69 6.58 -30.88
C ALA A 295 -0.76 7.11 -31.02
N ALA A 296 -1.69 6.26 -31.44
CA ALA A 296 -3.09 6.62 -31.58
C ALA A 296 -3.86 6.59 -30.25
N LEU A 297 -3.58 5.65 -29.35
CA LEU A 297 -4.43 5.42 -28.18
C LEU A 297 -3.85 5.97 -26.86
N TYR A 298 -2.54 6.15 -26.76
CA TYR A 298 -1.85 6.41 -25.50
C TYR A 298 -1.42 7.90 -25.32
N PRO A 299 -1.53 8.48 -24.11
CA PRO A 299 -2.17 7.92 -22.92
C PRO A 299 -3.70 7.89 -23.06
N CYS A 300 -4.37 7.12 -22.20
CA CYS A 300 -5.81 6.94 -22.28
C CYS A 300 -6.55 8.28 -22.18
N GLY A 301 -7.50 8.51 -23.09
CA GLY A 301 -8.25 9.76 -23.16
C GLY A 301 -9.10 10.07 -21.92
N SER A 302 -9.63 9.03 -21.25
CA SER A 302 -10.53 9.18 -20.09
C SER A 302 -9.86 9.76 -18.84
N ILE A 303 -8.53 9.62 -18.72
CA ILE A 303 -7.73 10.05 -17.56
C ILE A 303 -6.84 11.26 -17.82
N THR A 304 -7.01 11.89 -19.00
CA THR A 304 -6.38 13.15 -19.37
C THR A 304 -7.45 14.24 -19.44
N GLY A 305 -8.16 14.31 -20.57
CA GLY A 305 -9.17 15.29 -20.90
C GLY A 305 -9.09 15.70 -22.38
N ALA A 306 -9.86 16.70 -22.77
CA ALA A 306 -10.01 17.09 -24.17
C ALA A 306 -9.92 18.61 -24.33
N PRO A 307 -9.20 19.14 -25.34
CA PRO A 307 -8.31 18.44 -26.28
C PRO A 307 -7.06 17.86 -25.62
N LYS A 308 -6.72 16.60 -25.92
CA LYS A 308 -5.69 15.79 -25.21
C LYS A 308 -4.36 16.54 -24.99
N ARG A 309 -3.76 17.05 -26.06
CA ARG A 309 -2.43 17.71 -25.98
C ARG A 309 -2.44 18.92 -25.05
N ARG A 310 -3.41 19.84 -25.23
CA ARG A 310 -3.51 21.05 -24.41
C ARG A 310 -3.81 20.72 -22.94
N THR A 311 -4.69 19.77 -22.69
CA THR A 311 -4.96 19.29 -21.33
C THR A 311 -3.70 18.70 -20.66
N MET A 312 -2.86 17.97 -21.40
CA MET A 312 -1.62 17.41 -20.85
C MET A 312 -0.58 18.49 -20.49
N GLU A 313 -0.52 19.60 -21.23
CA GLU A 313 0.30 20.77 -20.86
C GLU A 313 -0.19 21.39 -19.55
N ILE A 314 -1.50 21.56 -19.39
CA ILE A 314 -2.11 22.07 -18.17
C ILE A 314 -1.84 21.12 -16.98
N ILE A 315 -1.95 19.80 -17.19
CA ILE A 315 -1.60 18.79 -16.19
C ILE A 315 -0.13 18.95 -15.75
N HIS A 316 0.78 19.07 -16.72
CA HIS A 316 2.22 19.24 -16.44
C HIS A 316 2.48 20.51 -15.60
N GLU A 317 1.77 21.60 -15.90
CA GLU A 317 1.88 22.87 -15.19
C GLU A 317 1.34 22.81 -13.76
N LEU A 318 0.19 22.17 -13.56
CA LEU A 318 -0.56 22.23 -12.30
C LEU A 318 -0.21 21.11 -11.31
N GLU A 319 0.09 19.89 -11.77
CA GLU A 319 0.40 18.79 -10.85
C GLU A 319 1.83 18.94 -10.31
N PRO A 320 2.08 18.73 -9.01
CA PRO A 320 3.41 18.92 -8.43
C PRO A 320 4.40 17.81 -8.82
N ASP A 321 3.91 16.59 -9.04
CA ASP A 321 4.72 15.39 -9.22
C ASP A 321 4.33 14.62 -10.49
N ALA A 322 5.25 13.80 -11.01
CA ALA A 322 4.96 12.84 -12.07
C ALA A 322 3.86 11.85 -11.66
N ARG A 323 3.16 11.26 -12.62
CA ARG A 323 2.13 10.22 -12.37
C ARG A 323 2.71 8.82 -12.32
N GLY A 324 3.79 8.55 -13.04
CA GLY A 324 4.41 7.23 -13.08
C GLY A 324 3.41 6.19 -13.59
N ILE A 325 3.28 5.04 -12.93
CA ILE A 325 2.35 3.98 -13.34
C ILE A 325 0.88 4.44 -13.25
N TYR A 326 0.55 5.37 -12.36
CA TYR A 326 -0.82 5.84 -12.19
C TYR A 326 -1.31 6.53 -13.46
N THR A 327 -2.50 6.15 -13.93
CA THR A 327 -3.08 6.58 -15.23
C THR A 327 -2.25 6.24 -16.47
N GLY A 328 -1.27 5.34 -16.34
CA GLY A 328 -0.54 4.74 -17.45
C GLY A 328 -1.28 3.53 -18.05
N ALA A 329 -0.59 2.38 -18.20
CA ALA A 329 -1.20 1.11 -18.59
C ALA A 329 -0.56 -0.11 -17.90
N ILE A 330 -1.40 -1.05 -17.47
CA ILE A 330 -1.00 -2.40 -17.02
C ILE A 330 -1.81 -3.42 -17.83
N GLY A 331 -1.23 -4.55 -18.21
CA GLY A 331 -2.01 -5.56 -18.91
C GLY A 331 -1.21 -6.77 -19.37
N TRP A 332 -1.61 -7.34 -20.50
CA TRP A 332 -0.94 -8.49 -21.10
C TRP A 332 -0.96 -8.45 -22.62
N PHE A 333 0.04 -9.10 -23.23
CA PHE A 333 0.08 -9.50 -24.63
C PHE A 333 0.34 -11.01 -24.71
N ASP A 334 -0.48 -11.71 -25.51
CA ASP A 334 -0.30 -13.12 -25.81
C ASP A 334 0.65 -13.31 -27.02
N PRO A 335 1.37 -14.45 -27.11
CA PRO A 335 2.07 -14.84 -28.32
C PRO A 335 1.12 -14.85 -29.54
N PRO A 336 1.60 -14.46 -30.74
CA PRO A 336 0.79 -14.55 -31.95
C PRO A 336 0.40 -15.99 -32.25
N ALA A 337 -0.82 -16.19 -32.76
CA ALA A 337 -1.23 -17.49 -33.28
C ALA A 337 -0.36 -17.89 -34.49
N PRO A 338 -0.13 -19.19 -34.73
CA PRO A 338 0.61 -19.65 -35.91
C PRO A 338 0.01 -19.08 -37.20
N GLY A 339 0.83 -18.42 -38.02
CA GLY A 339 0.40 -17.80 -39.28
C GLY A 339 -0.28 -16.43 -39.14
N ALA A 340 -0.37 -15.86 -37.93
CA ALA A 340 -0.82 -14.48 -37.75
C ALA A 340 0.13 -13.51 -38.48
N HIS A 341 -0.46 -12.59 -39.25
CA HIS A 341 0.30 -11.57 -39.98
C HIS A 341 0.85 -10.46 -39.07
N GLN A 342 0.22 -10.27 -37.91
CA GLN A 342 0.64 -9.29 -36.91
C GLN A 342 1.65 -9.96 -35.98
N GLY A 343 2.77 -9.28 -35.69
CA GLY A 343 3.83 -9.78 -34.80
C GLY A 343 3.46 -9.80 -33.31
N PHE A 344 2.16 -9.87 -32.99
CA PHE A 344 1.60 -9.89 -31.63
C PHE A 344 0.26 -10.65 -31.65
N GLY A 345 -0.09 -11.29 -30.53
CA GLY A 345 -1.38 -11.94 -30.33
C GLY A 345 -2.43 -11.00 -29.75
N ASP A 346 -3.45 -11.57 -29.12
CA ASP A 346 -4.44 -10.77 -28.39
C ASP A 346 -3.78 -10.02 -27.23
N PHE A 347 -4.39 -8.91 -26.81
CA PHE A 347 -3.89 -8.13 -25.69
C PHE A 347 -5.00 -7.40 -24.96
N CYS A 348 -4.75 -7.08 -23.70
CA CYS A 348 -5.66 -6.26 -22.90
C CYS A 348 -4.85 -5.37 -21.99
N LEU A 349 -5.14 -4.08 -22.00
CA LEU A 349 -4.56 -3.07 -21.13
C LEU A 349 -5.67 -2.42 -20.31
N SER A 350 -5.44 -2.24 -19.01
CA SER A 350 -6.27 -1.46 -18.10
C SER A 350 -5.58 -0.15 -17.75
N VAL A 351 -6.38 0.82 -17.30
CA VAL A 351 -5.86 2.10 -16.79
C VAL A 351 -5.52 1.92 -15.32
N PRO A 352 -4.26 2.07 -14.86
CA PRO A 352 -3.89 1.87 -13.46
C PRO A 352 -4.42 3.02 -12.60
N ILE A 353 -5.63 2.83 -12.10
CA ILE A 353 -6.28 3.65 -11.06
C ILE A 353 -6.59 2.75 -9.88
N ARG A 354 -6.61 3.33 -8.67
CA ARG A 354 -6.62 2.55 -7.42
C ARG A 354 -5.45 1.55 -7.40
N THR A 355 -4.26 2.02 -7.81
CA THR A 355 -3.05 1.21 -7.94
C THR A 355 -2.00 1.71 -6.98
N LEU A 356 -1.44 0.81 -6.17
CA LEU A 356 -0.32 1.07 -5.29
C LEU A 356 0.97 0.70 -6.02
N ALA A 357 1.90 1.65 -6.11
CA ALA A 357 3.28 1.38 -6.48
C ALA A 357 4.11 1.24 -5.21
N LEU A 358 4.76 0.08 -5.02
CA LEU A 358 5.55 -0.24 -3.84
C LEU A 358 7.03 -0.39 -4.22
N GLU A 359 7.89 0.31 -3.51
CA GLU A 359 9.34 0.13 -3.60
C GLU A 359 9.78 -1.21 -2.97
N ALA A 360 11.03 -1.57 -3.21
CA ALA A 360 11.66 -2.69 -2.53
C ALA A 360 11.60 -2.52 -1.00
N PRO A 361 11.44 -3.60 -0.23
CA PRO A 361 11.37 -3.50 1.22
C PRO A 361 12.68 -2.97 1.79
N ALA A 362 12.58 -1.94 2.63
CA ALA A 362 13.66 -1.39 3.42
C ALA A 362 13.20 -1.29 4.86
N ASN A 363 13.98 -1.79 5.82
CA ASN A 363 13.65 -1.70 7.24
C ASN A 363 12.26 -2.29 7.61
N GLY A 364 11.89 -3.42 7.01
CA GLY A 364 10.64 -4.13 7.30
C GLY A 364 9.39 -3.50 6.69
N VAL A 365 9.54 -2.39 5.96
CA VAL A 365 8.44 -1.68 5.28
C VAL A 365 8.76 -1.46 3.81
N ARG A 366 7.74 -1.22 3.00
CA ARG A 366 7.85 -0.77 1.61
C ARG A 366 7.27 0.63 1.54
N ARG A 367 8.03 1.59 1.00
CA ARG A 367 7.45 2.88 0.65
C ARG A 367 6.47 2.67 -0.49
N GLY A 368 5.31 3.28 -0.37
CA GLY A 368 4.22 3.13 -1.31
C GLY A 368 3.66 4.47 -1.76
N GLU A 369 3.15 4.49 -2.98
CA GLU A 369 2.43 5.63 -3.53
C GLU A 369 1.12 5.18 -4.19
N LEU A 370 0.06 5.96 -3.97
CA LEU A 370 -1.24 5.81 -4.61
C LEU A 370 -1.62 7.15 -5.26
N GLY A 371 -1.88 7.13 -6.56
CA GLY A 371 -2.46 8.28 -7.25
C GLY A 371 -3.97 8.38 -7.04
N VAL A 372 -4.44 9.60 -6.84
CA VAL A 372 -5.87 9.93 -6.66
C VAL A 372 -6.17 11.20 -7.48
N GLY A 373 -7.38 11.30 -8.02
CA GLY A 373 -7.77 12.47 -8.81
C GLY A 373 -9.25 12.55 -9.13
N ALA A 374 -9.58 13.63 -9.84
CA ALA A 374 -10.92 13.99 -10.25
C ALA A 374 -10.91 14.61 -11.65
N GLY A 375 -11.96 14.34 -12.42
CA GLY A 375 -12.16 14.93 -13.74
C GLY A 375 -12.90 16.26 -13.59
N ILE A 376 -12.17 17.35 -13.74
CA ILE A 376 -12.66 18.70 -13.45
C ILE A 376 -13.27 19.31 -14.70
N VAL A 377 -14.52 19.74 -14.57
CA VAL A 377 -15.29 20.48 -15.58
C VAL A 377 -15.62 21.88 -15.06
N TYR A 378 -16.21 22.73 -15.89
CA TYR A 378 -16.47 24.14 -15.54
C TYR A 378 -17.31 24.32 -14.26
N ASP A 379 -18.28 23.44 -14.05
CA ASP A 379 -19.21 23.42 -12.90
C ASP A 379 -18.71 22.60 -11.70
N SER A 380 -17.47 22.09 -11.72
CA SER A 380 -16.90 21.34 -10.59
C SER A 380 -16.74 22.22 -9.35
N ASP A 381 -17.19 21.70 -8.20
CA ASP A 381 -16.99 22.29 -6.87
C ASP A 381 -15.76 21.67 -6.19
N ALA A 382 -14.78 22.48 -5.82
CA ALA A 382 -13.49 21.98 -5.33
C ALA A 382 -13.61 21.10 -4.07
N ALA A 383 -14.50 21.46 -3.13
CA ALA A 383 -14.69 20.70 -1.89
C ALA A 383 -15.34 19.34 -2.17
N ALA A 384 -16.35 19.31 -3.06
CA ALA A 384 -16.99 18.08 -3.51
C ALA A 384 -15.99 17.14 -4.23
N GLU A 385 -15.18 17.68 -5.15
CA GLU A 385 -14.18 16.90 -5.89
C GLU A 385 -13.09 16.35 -4.96
N PHE A 386 -12.65 17.14 -3.97
CA PHE A 386 -11.68 16.67 -2.98
C PHE A 386 -12.29 15.56 -2.09
N ALA A 387 -13.56 15.70 -1.68
CA ALA A 387 -14.27 14.65 -0.96
C ALA A 387 -14.42 13.37 -1.79
N GLU A 388 -14.67 13.49 -3.10
CA GLU A 388 -14.70 12.35 -4.02
C GLU A 388 -13.33 11.67 -4.13
N CYS A 389 -12.24 12.43 -4.21
CA CYS A 389 -10.89 11.88 -4.16
C CYS A 389 -10.64 11.07 -2.88
N ARG A 390 -11.01 11.61 -1.71
CA ARG A 390 -10.91 10.89 -0.42
C ARG A 390 -11.74 9.60 -0.42
N LEU A 391 -12.94 9.63 -1.01
CA LEU A 391 -13.79 8.45 -1.15
C LEU A 391 -13.15 7.37 -2.04
N LYS A 392 -12.57 7.76 -3.18
CA LYS A 392 -11.85 6.86 -4.09
C LYS A 392 -10.63 6.20 -3.43
N ALA A 393 -9.98 6.90 -2.50
CA ALA A 393 -8.83 6.39 -1.74
C ALA A 393 -9.21 5.50 -0.54
N ARG A 394 -10.49 5.45 -0.15
CA ARG A 394 -10.97 4.79 1.08
C ARG A 394 -10.71 3.29 1.14
N PHE A 395 -10.51 2.63 -0.01
CA PHE A 395 -10.10 1.22 -0.02
C PHE A 395 -8.73 1.03 0.66
N LEU A 396 -7.82 2.00 0.51
CA LEU A 396 -6.51 2.05 1.18
C LEU A 396 -6.61 2.72 2.55
N THR A 397 -7.11 3.96 2.62
CA THR A 397 -7.08 4.77 3.86
C THR A 397 -8.00 4.24 4.96
N GLY A 398 -9.03 3.49 4.58
CA GLY A 398 -9.90 2.80 5.54
C GLY A 398 -9.45 1.36 5.86
N LEU A 399 -8.30 0.91 5.38
CA LEU A 399 -7.76 -0.41 5.71
C LEU A 399 -7.35 -0.40 7.19
N ARG A 400 -8.12 -1.11 8.02
CA ARG A 400 -7.88 -1.16 9.46
C ARG A 400 -6.68 -2.03 9.78
N ASN A 401 -5.84 -1.59 10.71
CA ASN A 401 -4.81 -2.44 11.30
C ASN A 401 -5.44 -3.35 12.38
N GLU A 402 -5.26 -4.67 12.24
CA GLU A 402 -5.88 -5.71 13.09
C GLU A 402 -5.01 -6.05 14.32
N PHE A 403 -4.57 -5.02 15.03
CA PHE A 403 -3.81 -5.13 16.27
C PHE A 403 -4.03 -3.91 17.17
N GLU A 404 -3.60 -4.03 18.41
CA GLU A 404 -3.64 -2.94 19.38
C GLU A 404 -2.25 -2.28 19.49
N VAL A 405 -2.21 -0.97 19.65
CA VAL A 405 -1.06 -0.28 20.25
C VAL A 405 -1.37 -0.11 21.73
N PHE A 406 -0.43 -0.41 22.61
CA PHE A 406 -0.69 -0.37 24.04
C PHE A 406 0.46 0.17 24.86
N GLU A 407 0.09 0.70 26.02
CA GLU A 407 0.99 1.06 27.09
C GLU A 407 0.75 0.22 28.33
N THR A 408 1.78 0.14 29.17
CA THR A 408 1.67 -0.51 30.45
C THR A 408 2.53 0.23 31.46
N LEU A 409 1.88 0.76 32.48
CA LEU A 409 2.44 1.73 33.41
C LEU A 409 2.14 1.36 34.86
N ARG A 410 3.05 1.74 35.75
CA ARG A 410 2.87 1.62 37.20
C ARG A 410 1.94 2.73 37.66
N ALA A 411 0.98 2.41 38.50
CA ALA A 411 0.10 3.39 39.10
C ALA A 411 -0.17 3.06 40.57
N SER A 412 -0.48 4.10 41.35
CA SER A 412 -1.07 3.99 42.68
C SER A 412 -2.12 5.07 42.85
N TRP A 413 -2.94 4.93 43.89
CA TRP A 413 -3.82 6.03 44.31
C TRP A 413 -2.99 7.24 44.78
N ASP A 414 -1.89 7.00 45.51
CA ASP A 414 -1.06 8.03 46.14
C ASP A 414 -0.25 8.87 45.13
N ASP A 415 0.38 8.22 44.15
CA ASP A 415 1.31 8.87 43.21
C ASP A 415 0.72 9.04 41.80
N GLY A 416 -0.46 8.46 41.55
CA GLY A 416 -1.05 8.40 40.22
C GLY A 416 -0.24 7.55 39.22
N PRO A 417 -0.43 7.75 37.91
CA PRO A 417 0.27 7.01 36.88
C PRO A 417 1.71 7.52 36.70
N ARG A 418 2.69 6.63 36.88
CA ARG A 418 4.11 6.95 36.71
C ARG A 418 4.45 7.21 35.24
N HIS A 419 5.24 8.25 34.97
CA HIS A 419 5.73 8.61 33.62
C HIS A 419 4.60 8.86 32.60
N LEU A 420 3.49 9.44 33.07
CA LEU A 420 2.26 9.63 32.28
C LEU A 420 2.53 10.28 30.92
N ASP A 421 3.21 11.43 30.90
CA ASP A 421 3.43 12.17 29.64
C ASP A 421 4.28 11.37 28.65
N GLN A 422 5.34 10.69 29.11
CA GLN A 422 6.15 9.84 28.23
C GLN A 422 5.37 8.65 27.66
N HIS A 423 4.43 8.10 28.43
CA HIS A 423 3.53 7.05 27.94
C HIS A 423 2.56 7.61 26.88
N LEU A 424 1.96 8.77 27.14
CA LEU A 424 1.06 9.44 26.20
C LEU A 424 1.77 9.81 24.89
N ASP A 425 2.98 10.38 24.96
CA ASP A 425 3.78 10.72 23.78
C ASP A 425 4.05 9.51 22.89
N ARG A 426 4.42 8.37 23.49
CA ARG A 426 4.78 7.16 22.73
C ARG A 426 3.57 6.49 22.08
N ILE A 427 2.46 6.38 22.80
CA ILE A 427 1.25 5.78 22.26
C ILE A 427 0.61 6.68 21.21
N GLU A 428 0.58 7.99 21.43
CA GLU A 428 0.11 8.98 20.44
C GLU A 428 0.91 8.89 19.14
N ALA A 429 2.25 8.89 19.22
CA ALA A 429 3.11 8.75 18.04
C ALA A 429 2.86 7.43 17.29
N SER A 430 2.64 6.33 18.01
CA SER A 430 2.35 5.02 17.41
C SER A 430 0.94 4.96 16.81
N CYS A 431 -0.05 5.57 17.47
CA CYS A 431 -1.41 5.69 16.94
C CYS A 431 -1.44 6.54 15.68
N ALA A 432 -0.76 7.70 15.67
CA ALA A 432 -0.62 8.54 14.49
C ALA A 432 0.04 7.77 13.33
N TYR A 433 1.13 7.05 13.61
CA TYR A 433 1.82 6.23 12.61
C TYR A 433 0.91 5.15 12.00
N PHE A 434 0.16 4.39 12.81
CA PHE A 434 -0.73 3.33 12.32
C PHE A 434 -2.13 3.80 11.92
N GLY A 435 -2.43 5.11 11.99
CA GLY A 435 -3.75 5.66 11.71
C GLY A 435 -4.84 5.24 12.71
N LEU A 436 -4.47 4.93 13.95
CA LEU A 436 -5.42 4.58 15.01
C LEU A 436 -6.01 5.85 15.64
N PRO A 437 -7.33 5.89 15.93
CA PRO A 437 -7.93 7.01 16.65
C PRO A 437 -7.35 7.09 18.06
N PHE A 438 -6.90 8.28 18.46
CA PHE A 438 -6.32 8.52 19.77
C PHE A 438 -6.52 9.99 20.17
N GLU A 439 -7.19 10.22 21.29
CA GLU A 439 -7.38 11.54 21.88
C GLU A 439 -6.59 11.64 23.19
N ARG A 440 -5.52 12.45 23.18
CA ARG A 440 -4.55 12.54 24.27
C ARG A 440 -5.19 12.91 25.60
N GLU A 441 -6.08 13.90 25.60
CA GLU A 441 -6.71 14.40 26.83
C GLU A 441 -7.77 13.43 27.37
N GLU A 442 -8.45 12.68 26.50
CA GLU A 442 -9.32 11.59 26.93
C GLU A 442 -8.51 10.47 27.60
N ALA A 443 -7.42 10.04 26.96
CA ALA A 443 -6.52 9.02 27.50
C ALA A 443 -5.93 9.43 28.86
N ARG A 444 -5.50 10.70 28.99
CA ARG A 444 -5.01 11.28 30.26
C ARG A 444 -6.07 11.17 31.36
N ARG A 445 -7.28 11.63 31.08
CA ARG A 445 -8.40 11.60 32.03
C ARG A 445 -8.71 10.18 32.47
N MET A 446 -8.84 9.25 31.53
CA MET A 446 -9.10 7.83 31.82
C MET A 446 -8.06 7.23 32.77
N LEU A 447 -6.77 7.55 32.57
CA LEU A 447 -5.68 7.06 33.43
C LEU A 447 -5.74 7.65 34.84
N LEU A 448 -6.00 8.95 34.96
CA LEU A 448 -6.11 9.63 36.26
C LEU A 448 -7.32 9.12 37.05
N ASP A 449 -8.49 9.04 36.42
CA ASP A 449 -9.72 8.54 37.04
C ASP A 449 -9.57 7.09 37.51
N ALA A 450 -8.86 6.27 36.73
CA ALA A 450 -8.56 4.90 37.12
C ALA A 450 -7.65 4.82 38.34
N CYS A 451 -6.68 5.73 38.50
CA CYS A 451 -5.82 5.78 39.68
C CYS A 451 -6.61 6.17 40.93
N LEU A 452 -7.54 7.11 40.82
CA LEU A 452 -8.43 7.52 41.92
C LEU A 452 -9.38 6.40 42.36
N SER A 453 -9.60 5.39 41.51
CA SER A 453 -10.41 4.21 41.81
C SER A 453 -9.61 3.05 42.43
N LEU A 454 -8.28 3.20 42.61
CA LEU A 454 -7.43 2.17 43.19
C LEU A 454 -7.47 2.19 44.73
N PRO A 455 -7.26 1.03 45.38
CA PRO A 455 -6.98 0.98 46.82
C PRO A 455 -5.72 1.78 47.19
N PRO A 456 -5.78 2.65 48.22
CA PRO A 456 -4.60 3.35 48.75
C PRO A 456 -3.50 2.41 49.23
N GLY A 457 -2.24 2.84 49.12
CA GLY A 457 -1.08 2.09 49.62
C GLY A 457 -0.72 0.83 48.82
N GLN A 458 -1.35 0.59 47.66
CA GLN A 458 -1.06 -0.55 46.78
C GLN A 458 -0.60 -0.10 45.40
N LEU A 459 0.33 -0.85 44.82
CA LEU A 459 0.80 -0.65 43.45
C LEU A 459 -0.04 -1.48 42.47
N PHE A 460 -0.40 -0.85 41.37
CA PHE A 460 -1.14 -1.47 40.27
C PHE A 460 -0.38 -1.34 38.95
N ARG A 461 -0.65 -2.31 38.08
CA ARG A 461 -0.40 -2.23 36.65
C ARG A 461 -1.64 -1.66 35.99
N LEU A 462 -1.50 -0.55 35.27
CA LEU A 462 -2.50 -0.10 34.30
C LEU A 462 -2.03 -0.46 32.89
N ARG A 463 -2.91 -1.06 32.09
CA ARG A 463 -2.71 -1.34 30.67
C ARG A 463 -3.73 -0.54 29.87
N MET A 464 -3.26 0.42 29.09
CA MET A 464 -4.06 1.18 28.14
C MET A 464 -3.80 0.65 26.73
N ALA A 465 -4.85 0.39 25.94
CA ALA A 465 -4.73 -0.11 24.58
C ALA A 465 -5.64 0.69 23.65
N ALA A 466 -5.15 0.98 22.44
CA ALA A 466 -5.87 1.65 21.37
C ALA A 466 -5.98 0.71 20.15
N SER A 467 -7.17 0.61 19.56
CA SER A 467 -7.40 -0.15 18.33
C SER A 467 -8.56 0.42 17.52
N HIS A 468 -8.65 0.07 16.24
CA HIS A 468 -9.84 0.42 15.43
C HIS A 468 -11.12 -0.27 15.90
N ALA A 469 -11.01 -1.45 16.50
CA ALA A 469 -12.18 -2.26 16.86
C ALA A 469 -12.87 -1.75 18.13
N HIS A 470 -12.09 -1.24 19.09
CA HIS A 470 -12.59 -0.95 20.43
C HIS A 470 -12.25 0.44 20.94
N GLY A 471 -11.56 1.29 20.15
CA GLY A 471 -11.08 2.59 20.62
C GLY A 471 -10.08 2.42 21.76
N LEU A 472 -10.14 3.32 22.74
CA LEU A 472 -9.33 3.28 23.95
C LEU A 472 -9.93 2.34 25.00
N GLN A 473 -9.13 1.38 25.48
CA GLN A 473 -9.47 0.49 26.57
C GLN A 473 -8.44 0.59 27.70
N LEU A 474 -8.92 0.48 28.94
CA LEU A 474 -8.08 0.46 30.12
C LEU A 474 -8.37 -0.77 30.97
N ARG A 475 -7.31 -1.44 31.46
CA ARG A 475 -7.40 -2.55 32.40
C ARG A 475 -6.42 -2.32 33.56
N SER A 476 -6.83 -2.69 34.77
CA SER A 476 -5.98 -2.62 35.96
C SER A 476 -5.78 -4.01 36.57
N GLY A 477 -4.68 -4.18 37.30
CA GLY A 477 -4.42 -5.37 38.11
C GLY A 477 -3.35 -5.11 39.16
N PRO A 478 -3.39 -5.80 40.31
CA PRO A 478 -2.40 -5.61 41.37
C PRO A 478 -1.00 -5.94 40.87
N LEU A 479 -0.01 -5.16 41.27
CA LEU A 479 1.39 -5.35 40.91
C LEU A 479 2.12 -6.07 42.05
N ALA A 480 2.28 -7.39 41.91
CA ALA A 480 2.98 -8.21 42.91
C ALA A 480 4.44 -7.75 43.13
N GLU A 481 5.00 -7.89 44.33
CA GLU A 481 6.41 -7.56 44.56
C GLU A 481 7.35 -8.50 43.79
N LEU A 482 8.56 -8.01 43.48
CA LEU A 482 9.59 -8.76 42.81
C LEU A 482 10.88 -8.68 43.64
N ARG A 483 11.59 -9.81 43.76
CA ARG A 483 12.89 -9.85 44.45
C ARG A 483 14.01 -9.59 43.46
N GLU A 484 15.00 -8.82 43.91
CA GLU A 484 16.23 -8.54 43.15
C GLU A 484 17.43 -9.28 43.75
N PRO A 485 18.45 -9.64 42.93
CA PRO A 485 18.50 -9.46 41.48
C PRO A 485 17.57 -10.43 40.75
N VAL A 486 17.09 -10.03 39.57
CA VAL A 486 16.33 -10.90 38.68
C VAL A 486 17.25 -11.72 37.79
N THR A 487 16.84 -12.93 37.43
CA THR A 487 17.61 -13.74 36.48
C THR A 487 17.15 -13.47 35.05
N VAL A 488 18.07 -13.36 34.09
CA VAL A 488 17.75 -13.32 32.65
C VAL A 488 18.44 -14.45 31.91
N VAL A 489 17.83 -14.93 30.83
CA VAL A 489 18.39 -15.97 29.95
C VAL A 489 18.59 -15.41 28.55
N LEU A 490 19.30 -16.12 27.68
CA LEU A 490 19.39 -15.76 26.27
C LEU A 490 18.30 -16.47 25.46
N ALA A 491 17.60 -15.73 24.61
CA ALA A 491 16.71 -16.32 23.63
C ALA A 491 17.54 -17.07 22.57
N PRO A 492 17.11 -18.28 22.15
CA PRO A 492 17.87 -19.10 21.22
C PRO A 492 17.84 -18.55 19.79
N GLU A 493 16.76 -17.88 19.40
CA GLU A 493 16.53 -17.41 18.04
C GLU A 493 16.81 -15.91 17.89
N PRO A 494 17.49 -15.48 16.81
CA PRO A 494 17.71 -14.08 16.54
C PRO A 494 16.43 -13.34 16.14
N THR A 495 16.38 -12.06 16.49
CA THR A 495 15.39 -11.08 16.03
C THR A 495 15.84 -10.39 14.75
N SER A 496 14.94 -9.65 14.10
CA SER A 496 15.31 -8.79 12.97
C SER A 496 15.44 -7.35 13.43
N SER A 497 16.58 -6.73 13.18
CA SER A 497 16.79 -5.29 13.41
C SER A 497 15.86 -4.39 12.59
N HIS A 498 15.28 -4.95 11.53
CA HIS A 498 14.37 -4.29 10.61
C HIS A 498 12.90 -4.55 10.95
N ASP A 499 12.59 -5.25 12.05
CA ASP A 499 11.20 -5.50 12.44
C ASP A 499 10.50 -4.19 12.83
N LEU A 500 9.48 -3.81 12.05
CA LEU A 500 8.66 -2.62 12.32
C LEU A 500 8.03 -2.67 13.72
N PHE A 501 7.58 -3.85 14.16
CA PHE A 501 6.86 -4.01 15.42
C PHE A 501 7.78 -3.92 16.64
N LEU A 502 9.10 -3.86 16.45
CA LEU A 502 10.03 -3.47 17.51
C LEU A 502 10.04 -1.98 17.76
N ARG A 503 9.59 -1.13 16.82
CA ARG A 503 9.57 0.33 17.00
C ARG A 503 8.35 0.82 17.76
N HIS A 504 7.32 -0.02 17.85
CA HIS A 504 6.02 0.30 18.42
C HIS A 504 5.56 -0.75 19.41
N LYS A 505 4.97 -0.33 20.52
CA LYS A 505 4.47 -1.28 21.53
C LYS A 505 3.09 -1.81 21.12
N THR A 506 3.08 -2.80 20.23
CA THR A 506 1.84 -3.39 19.68
C THR A 506 1.51 -4.75 20.30
N SER A 507 0.31 -5.28 20.05
CA SER A 507 -0.06 -6.66 20.39
C SER A 507 0.61 -7.72 19.50
N ILE A 508 1.33 -7.34 18.45
CA ILE A 508 2.10 -8.26 17.59
C ILE A 508 3.42 -8.59 18.29
N ARG A 509 3.35 -9.48 19.28
CA ARG A 509 4.47 -9.83 20.18
C ARG A 509 4.57 -11.31 20.51
N SER A 510 3.94 -12.19 19.74
CA SER A 510 3.88 -13.64 20.02
C SER A 510 5.26 -14.26 20.31
N ARG A 511 6.29 -13.89 19.54
CA ARG A 511 7.69 -14.31 19.77
C ARG A 511 8.22 -13.87 21.14
N TYR A 512 8.10 -12.58 21.45
CA TYR A 512 8.56 -12.02 22.72
C TYR A 512 7.77 -12.62 23.90
N ASP A 513 6.47 -12.81 23.72
CA ASP A 513 5.60 -13.41 24.72
C ASP A 513 5.92 -14.88 24.99
N ALA A 514 6.23 -15.66 23.95
CA ALA A 514 6.70 -17.02 24.10
C ALA A 514 8.04 -17.07 24.86
N ALA A 515 8.98 -16.20 24.51
CA ALA A 515 10.32 -16.21 25.11
C ALA A 515 10.32 -15.84 26.59
N TRP A 516 9.62 -14.77 27.01
CA TRP A 516 9.61 -14.42 28.43
C TRP A 516 8.79 -15.42 29.26
N LYS A 517 7.73 -16.01 28.71
CA LYS A 517 6.98 -17.09 29.38
C LYS A 517 7.84 -18.35 29.54
N ALA A 518 8.61 -18.71 28.52
CA ALA A 518 9.56 -19.82 28.60
C ALA A 518 10.65 -19.54 29.65
N ALA A 519 11.19 -18.32 29.71
CA ALA A 519 12.12 -17.91 30.75
C ALA A 519 11.50 -18.02 32.15
N GLU A 520 10.27 -17.54 32.32
CA GLU A 520 9.53 -17.59 33.59
C GLU A 520 9.28 -19.03 34.07
N ALA A 521 8.97 -19.95 33.14
CA ALA A 521 8.83 -21.37 33.45
C ALA A 521 10.14 -22.02 33.98
N HIS A 522 11.30 -21.43 33.67
CA HIS A 522 12.62 -21.85 34.17
C HIS A 522 13.13 -20.98 35.33
N GLY A 523 12.25 -20.18 35.95
CA GLY A 523 12.60 -19.33 37.09
C GLY A 523 13.35 -18.03 36.74
N ALA A 524 13.47 -17.70 35.45
CA ALA A 524 14.04 -16.43 34.99
C ALA A 524 12.97 -15.35 34.78
N PHE A 525 13.35 -14.09 34.91
CA PHE A 525 12.46 -12.94 34.74
C PHE A 525 12.19 -12.58 33.27
N ASP A 526 13.18 -12.72 32.41
CA ASP A 526 13.08 -12.36 30.99
C ASP A 526 14.11 -13.11 30.14
N ALA A 527 13.90 -13.13 28.83
CA ALA A 527 14.85 -13.64 27.83
C ALA A 527 15.38 -12.50 26.96
N LEU A 528 16.70 -12.29 26.94
CA LEU A 528 17.38 -11.30 26.13
C LEU A 528 17.63 -11.83 24.71
N PHE A 529 17.33 -10.99 23.73
CA PHE A 529 17.48 -11.33 22.31
C PHE A 529 18.74 -10.72 21.71
N PHE A 530 19.25 -11.37 20.68
CA PHE A 530 20.21 -10.80 19.73
C PHE A 530 19.53 -10.66 18.37
N ASN A 531 19.96 -9.72 17.53
CA ASN A 531 19.48 -9.60 16.16
C ASN A 531 20.30 -10.46 15.18
N GLU A 532 19.95 -10.42 13.90
CA GLU A 532 20.64 -11.13 12.82
C GLU A 532 22.11 -10.72 12.64
N ARG A 533 22.51 -9.56 13.17
CA ARG A 533 23.89 -9.05 13.16
C ARG A 533 24.69 -9.44 14.40
N GLY A 534 24.10 -10.19 15.34
CA GLY A 534 24.76 -10.55 16.60
C GLY A 534 24.85 -9.40 17.61
N GLU A 535 24.00 -8.37 17.46
CA GLU A 535 23.90 -7.26 18.40
C GLU A 535 22.79 -7.55 19.42
N LEU A 536 23.02 -7.25 20.70
CA LEU A 536 22.02 -7.33 21.76
C LEU A 536 20.87 -6.38 21.43
N THR A 537 19.63 -6.82 21.63
CA THR A 537 18.44 -6.00 21.41
C THR A 537 17.77 -5.66 22.73
N GLU A 538 16.74 -6.40 23.10
CA GLU A 538 15.95 -6.20 24.31
C GLU A 538 15.51 -7.55 24.90
N GLY A 539 14.82 -7.51 26.03
CA GLY A 539 14.11 -8.65 26.59
C GLY A 539 12.70 -8.79 26.03
N GLY A 540 12.02 -9.89 26.31
CA GLY A 540 10.62 -10.09 25.96
C GLY A 540 9.67 -9.04 26.56
N ARG A 541 10.03 -8.48 27.72
CA ARG A 541 9.24 -7.45 28.42
C ARG A 541 10.08 -6.32 29.04
N SER A 542 11.35 -6.19 28.66
CA SER A 542 12.28 -5.21 29.24
C SER A 542 13.29 -4.66 28.22
N ASN A 543 13.81 -3.46 28.44
CA ASN A 543 15.04 -2.99 27.79
C ASN A 543 16.25 -3.29 28.68
N VAL A 544 17.45 -3.36 28.11
CA VAL A 544 18.67 -3.76 28.81
C VAL A 544 19.73 -2.66 28.80
N PHE A 545 20.44 -2.53 29.91
CA PHE A 545 21.60 -1.65 30.11
C PHE A 545 22.76 -2.47 30.70
N LEU A 546 23.97 -2.23 30.20
CA LEU A 546 25.21 -2.84 30.68
C LEU A 546 26.14 -1.79 31.26
N ARG A 547 26.74 -2.07 32.42
CA ARG A 547 27.69 -1.16 33.07
C ARG A 547 29.14 -1.50 32.71
N PHE A 548 29.90 -0.47 32.37
CA PHE A 548 31.35 -0.50 32.19
C PHE A 548 31.97 0.70 32.90
N GLY A 549 32.61 0.48 34.05
CA GLY A 549 33.04 1.53 34.95
C GLY A 549 31.86 2.40 35.40
N MET A 550 31.93 3.71 35.12
CA MET A 550 30.87 4.68 35.44
C MET A 550 29.81 4.83 34.33
N LEU A 551 30.02 4.21 33.17
CA LEU A 551 29.15 4.37 32.01
C LEU A 551 28.15 3.23 31.90
N TRP A 552 26.94 3.56 31.48
CA TRP A 552 25.91 2.59 31.15
C TRP A 552 25.60 2.62 29.65
N PHE A 553 25.56 1.45 29.01
CA PHE A 553 25.24 1.32 27.60
C PHE A 553 23.94 0.56 27.39
N THR A 554 23.08 1.05 26.51
CA THR A 554 21.90 0.33 26.01
C THR A 554 21.97 0.22 24.48
N PRO A 555 21.42 -0.83 23.87
CA PRO A 555 21.44 -0.95 22.41
C PRO A 555 20.71 0.22 21.73
N PRO A 556 21.21 0.74 20.59
CA PRO A 556 20.55 1.80 19.84
C PRO A 556 19.26 1.29 19.18
N LEU A 557 18.36 2.20 18.80
CA LEU A 557 17.13 1.84 18.07
C LEU A 557 17.42 1.09 16.76
N SER A 558 18.55 1.36 16.12
CA SER A 558 19.02 0.67 14.90
C SER A 558 19.34 -0.81 15.11
N SER A 559 19.52 -1.27 16.35
CA SER A 559 19.65 -2.69 16.67
C SER A 559 18.31 -3.44 16.70
N GLY A 560 17.18 -2.73 16.55
CA GLY A 560 15.84 -3.30 16.63
C GLY A 560 15.39 -3.44 18.07
N VAL A 561 15.19 -2.30 18.75
CA VAL A 561 14.67 -2.28 20.13
C VAL A 561 13.49 -1.34 20.25
N LEU A 562 12.61 -1.63 21.20
CA LEU A 562 11.52 -0.74 21.56
C LEU A 562 12.07 0.54 22.18
N PRO A 563 11.60 1.73 21.75
CA PRO A 563 11.86 2.98 22.45
C PRO A 563 11.10 2.97 23.80
N GLY A 564 11.63 2.22 24.77
CA GLY A 564 11.11 2.06 26.12
C GLY A 564 10.90 3.40 26.84
N VAL A 565 9.75 3.59 27.51
CA VAL A 565 9.56 4.76 28.40
C VAL A 565 10.62 4.78 29.50
N MET A 566 10.81 3.67 30.22
CA MET A 566 11.85 3.61 31.26
C MET A 566 13.27 3.72 30.69
N ARG A 567 13.51 3.17 29.50
CA ARG A 567 14.77 3.34 28.77
C ARG A 567 15.04 4.83 28.52
N ARG A 568 14.05 5.59 28.03
CA ARG A 568 14.17 7.03 27.81
C ARG A 568 14.42 7.77 29.11
N VAL A 569 13.68 7.46 30.17
CA VAL A 569 13.88 8.03 31.51
C VAL A 569 15.30 7.81 32.02
N MET A 570 15.88 6.62 31.81
CA MET A 570 17.26 6.33 32.22
C MET A 570 18.30 7.04 31.36
N LEU A 571 18.09 7.14 30.04
CA LEU A 571 18.97 7.88 29.13
C LEU A 571 18.98 9.39 29.45
N ASP A 572 17.84 9.95 29.82
CA ASP A 572 17.69 11.37 30.14
C ASP A 572 18.18 11.71 31.56
N ALA A 573 18.32 10.72 32.45
CA ALA A 573 18.70 10.92 33.84
C ALA A 573 20.24 10.99 34.01
N PRO A 574 20.81 12.14 34.41
CA PRO A 574 22.27 12.30 34.52
C PRO A 574 22.94 11.29 35.45
N ALA A 575 22.24 10.85 36.50
CA ALA A 575 22.73 9.87 37.47
C ALA A 575 23.11 8.52 36.85
N TRP A 576 22.55 8.18 35.69
CA TRP A 576 22.87 6.94 34.99
C TRP A 576 24.05 7.06 34.03
N HIS A 577 24.49 8.27 33.65
CA HIS A 577 25.55 8.47 32.65
C HIS A 577 25.38 7.52 31.43
N ALA A 578 24.13 7.35 30.99
CA ALA A 578 23.76 6.33 30.03
C ALA A 578 23.82 6.84 28.60
N SER A 579 24.30 6.01 27.67
CA SER A 579 24.29 6.32 26.25
C SER A 579 23.97 5.10 25.39
N GLU A 580 23.55 5.34 24.16
CA GLU A 580 23.31 4.27 23.19
C GLU A 580 24.64 3.76 22.61
N ARG A 581 24.79 2.44 22.50
CA ARG A 581 25.96 1.80 21.87
C ARG A 581 25.58 0.42 21.37
N VAL A 582 26.10 0.02 20.20
CA VAL A 582 25.95 -1.37 19.73
C VAL A 582 26.66 -2.30 20.73
N ILE A 583 25.93 -3.30 21.23
CA ILE A 583 26.41 -4.23 22.27
C ILE A 583 26.54 -5.62 21.64
N THR A 584 27.74 -6.20 21.71
CA THR A 584 28.00 -7.57 21.22
C THR A 584 27.84 -8.61 22.34
N ARG A 585 27.92 -9.89 21.98
CA ARG A 585 27.91 -11.00 22.95
C ARG A 585 29.08 -10.92 23.92
N GLU A 586 30.26 -10.54 23.43
CA GLU A 586 31.47 -10.38 24.25
C GLU A 586 31.31 -9.25 25.25
N MET A 587 30.71 -8.12 24.82
CA MET A 587 30.39 -7.02 25.73
C MET A 587 29.42 -7.47 26.82
N LEU A 588 28.36 -8.22 26.47
CA LEU A 588 27.44 -8.77 27.47
C LEU A 588 28.16 -9.66 28.50
N ALA A 589 29.07 -10.52 28.05
CA ALA A 589 29.83 -11.41 28.94
C ALA A 589 30.83 -10.67 29.85
N GLN A 590 31.29 -9.49 29.44
CA GLN A 590 32.26 -8.67 30.18
C GLN A 590 31.62 -7.57 31.03
N ALA A 591 30.30 -7.41 30.99
CA ALA A 591 29.60 -6.36 31.71
C ALA A 591 29.78 -6.51 33.23
N GLU A 592 30.08 -5.41 33.93
CA GLU A 592 30.25 -5.43 35.38
C GLU A 592 28.91 -5.57 36.12
N ASP A 593 27.85 -4.98 35.55
CA ASP A 593 26.48 -5.13 36.00
C ASP A 593 25.53 -5.13 34.80
N ILE A 594 24.42 -5.84 34.95
CA ILE A 594 23.31 -5.85 33.99
C ILE A 594 22.09 -5.24 34.70
N VAL A 595 21.43 -4.31 34.03
CA VAL A 595 20.12 -3.79 34.46
C VAL A 595 19.11 -4.06 33.35
N VAL A 596 17.99 -4.67 33.71
CA VAL A 596 16.80 -4.70 32.86
C VAL A 596 15.79 -3.71 33.39
N CYS A 597 15.07 -3.04 32.50
CA CYS A 597 14.12 -2.02 32.89
C CYS A 597 12.82 -2.08 32.09
N ASN A 598 11.73 -1.71 32.75
CA ASN A 598 10.46 -1.41 32.11
C ASN A 598 9.68 -0.39 32.95
N ALA A 599 8.66 0.23 32.37
CA ALA A 599 7.92 1.29 33.06
C ALA A 599 7.10 0.81 34.28
N LEU A 600 6.84 -0.49 34.39
CA LEU A 600 6.15 -1.06 35.55
C LEU A 600 7.05 -1.16 36.77
N ARG A 601 8.28 -1.64 36.57
CA ARG A 601 9.20 -2.00 37.65
C ARG A 601 10.30 -0.97 37.87
N GLY A 602 10.57 -0.11 36.89
CA GLY A 602 11.77 0.71 36.90
C GLY A 602 13.01 -0.12 36.49
N PRO A 603 14.21 0.31 36.90
CA PRO A 603 15.43 -0.46 36.71
C PRO A 603 15.51 -1.59 37.74
N LEU A 604 15.87 -2.79 37.29
CA LEU A 604 16.06 -3.99 38.11
C LEU A 604 17.47 -4.52 37.87
N ARG A 605 18.22 -4.80 38.94
CA ARG A 605 19.50 -5.51 38.81
C ARG A 605 19.26 -6.91 38.28
N ALA A 606 20.01 -7.31 37.27
CA ALA A 606 19.87 -8.60 36.63
C ALA A 606 21.17 -9.41 36.67
N VAL A 607 21.02 -10.73 36.72
CA VAL A 607 22.12 -11.70 36.54
C VAL A 607 21.80 -12.58 35.33
N LEU A 608 22.79 -12.77 34.46
CA LEU A 608 22.65 -13.68 33.33
C LEU A 608 22.82 -15.11 33.84
N ALA A 609 21.83 -15.98 33.58
CA ALA A 609 21.97 -17.40 33.85
C ALA A 609 23.10 -17.95 32.97
N LEU A 610 24.10 -18.57 33.59
CA LEU A 610 25.09 -19.35 32.87
C LEU A 610 24.41 -20.64 32.43
N ASP A 611 24.50 -20.97 31.14
CA ASP A 611 23.95 -22.22 30.62
C ASP A 611 24.45 -23.38 31.48
N ALA A 612 23.52 -24.18 32.02
CA ALA A 612 23.86 -25.48 32.56
C ALA A 612 24.28 -26.34 31.36
N SER A 613 25.59 -26.40 31.11
CA SER A 613 26.25 -27.18 30.07
C SER A 613 25.74 -28.61 29.98
#